data_AF-A0A2V1CXJ8-F1
#
_entry.id   AF-A0A2V1CXJ8-F1
#
_cell.length_a   1.000
_cell.length_b   1.000
_cell.length_c   1.000
_cell.angle_alpha   90.00
_cell.angle_beta   90.00
_cell.angle_gamma   90.00
#
_symmetry.space_group_name_H-M   'P 1'
#
loop_
_entity.id
_entity.type
_entity.pdbx_description
1 polymer ?
#
loop_
_entity_poly.entity_id
_entity_poly.type
_entity_poly.pdbx_seq_one_letter_code
_entity_poly.pdbx_strand_id
1 'polypeptide(L)'
;EGGAIFWSPNKVQQARERQAQEEEAAEAQRLQKEEDRILREEKKAEKQRLQEERRRTRAAAKELRLQQAAEKRHQKQEDLTARKTNQQLQNELKSTRESRKKVIKPTVETQKDTVDNSTVPEVVVASEPSSRRGRQIKLPERYRT
;
A
#
# COMPACT_ATOMS: atom_id res chain seq x y z
N GLU A 1 5.70 -76.04 34.97
CA GLU A 1 4.76 -76.84 34.16
C GLU A 1 4.15 -75.95 33.09
N GLY A 2 4.50 -76.18 31.82
CA GLY A 2 3.97 -75.42 30.68
C GLY A 2 2.83 -76.20 30.04
N GLY A 3 1.59 -75.80 30.31
CA GLY A 3 0.40 -76.42 29.70
C GLY A 3 0.26 -76.02 28.23
N ALA A 4 0.10 -77.00 27.33
CA ALA A 4 -0.18 -76.75 25.93
C ALA A 4 -1.59 -76.13 25.76
N ILE A 5 -1.67 -74.93 25.20
CA ILE A 5 -2.94 -74.27 24.91
C ILE A 5 -3.52 -74.87 23.64
N PHE A 6 -4.56 -75.69 23.78
CA PHE A 6 -5.28 -76.27 22.64
C PHE A 6 -6.41 -75.33 22.20
N TRP A 7 -6.23 -74.71 21.03
CA TRP A 7 -7.28 -73.89 20.43
C TRP A 7 -8.24 -74.77 19.64
N SER A 8 -9.54 -74.62 19.87
CA SER A 8 -10.53 -75.31 19.03
C SER A 8 -10.50 -74.71 17.62
N PRO A 9 -10.66 -75.53 16.55
CA PRO A 9 -10.60 -75.06 15.17
C PRO A 9 -11.52 -73.86 14.87
N ASN A 10 -12.71 -73.82 15.49
CA ASN A 10 -13.66 -72.70 15.36
C ASN A 10 -13.07 -71.39 15.91
N LYS A 11 -12.34 -71.42 17.05
CA LYS A 11 -11.71 -70.22 17.61
C LYS A 11 -10.59 -69.68 16.71
N VAL A 12 -9.87 -70.56 16.02
CA VAL A 12 -8.84 -70.17 15.05
C VAL A 12 -9.49 -69.50 13.83
N GLN A 13 -10.61 -70.02 13.35
CA GLN A 13 -11.35 -69.42 12.24
C GLN A 13 -11.88 -68.02 12.61
N GLN A 14 -12.53 -67.87 13.77
CA GLN A 14 -13.02 -66.57 14.25
C GLN A 14 -11.89 -65.53 14.43
N ALA A 15 -10.70 -65.96 14.84
CA ALA A 15 -9.55 -65.08 14.94
C ALA A 15 -9.08 -64.58 13.57
N ARG A 16 -9.03 -65.47 12.57
CA ARG A 16 -8.70 -65.12 11.18
C ARG A 16 -9.74 -64.18 10.57
N GLU A 17 -11.02 -64.44 10.80
CA GLU A 17 -12.10 -63.58 10.31
C GLU A 17 -12.02 -62.17 10.91
N ARG A 18 -11.77 -62.04 12.22
CA ARG A 18 -11.55 -60.71 12.83
C ARG A 18 -10.33 -60.02 12.24
N GLN A 19 -9.23 -60.75 12.08
CA GLN A 19 -8.01 -60.18 11.52
C GLN A 19 -8.24 -59.67 10.09
N ALA A 20 -8.92 -60.46 9.25
CA ALA A 20 -9.27 -60.05 7.89
C ALA A 20 -10.15 -58.79 7.89
N GLN A 21 -11.16 -58.72 8.77
CA GLN A 21 -12.01 -57.52 8.90
C GLN A 21 -11.23 -56.28 9.36
N GLU A 22 -10.28 -56.44 10.28
CA GLU A 22 -9.42 -55.35 10.75
C GLU A 22 -8.47 -54.87 9.63
N GLU A 23 -7.90 -55.80 8.86
CA GLU A 23 -7.04 -55.49 7.71
C GLU A 23 -7.83 -54.75 6.62
N GLU A 24 -9.00 -55.24 6.23
CA GLU A 24 -9.87 -54.57 5.25
C GLU A 24 -10.28 -53.16 5.71
N ALA A 25 -10.65 -53.01 6.98
CA ALA A 25 -11.00 -51.69 7.54
C ALA A 25 -9.79 -50.74 7.57
N ALA A 26 -8.60 -51.26 7.89
CA ALA A 26 -7.37 -50.48 7.89
C ALA A 26 -6.98 -50.04 6.47
N GLU A 27 -7.12 -50.92 5.48
CA GLU A 27 -6.88 -50.60 4.07
C GLU A 27 -7.85 -49.53 3.56
N ALA A 28 -9.16 -49.68 3.83
CA ALA A 28 -10.14 -48.67 3.46
C ALA A 28 -9.84 -47.30 4.09
N GLN A 29 -9.43 -47.26 5.36
CA GLN A 29 -9.01 -46.02 6.01
C GLN A 29 -7.74 -45.41 5.42
N ARG A 30 -6.79 -46.23 4.97
CA ARG A 30 -5.57 -45.74 4.31
C ARG A 30 -5.91 -45.08 2.98
N LEU A 31 -6.72 -45.74 2.16
CA LEU A 31 -7.17 -45.22 0.87
C LEU A 31 -7.91 -43.87 1.05
N GLN A 32 -8.85 -43.80 2.00
CA GLN A 32 -9.55 -42.54 2.30
C GLN A 32 -8.59 -41.41 2.73
N LYS A 33 -7.58 -41.72 3.56
CA LYS A 33 -6.59 -40.72 3.98
C LYS A 33 -5.71 -40.24 2.83
N GLU A 34 -5.38 -41.14 1.90
CA GLU A 34 -4.60 -40.80 0.71
C GLU A 34 -5.41 -39.89 -0.23
N GLU A 35 -6.67 -40.23 -0.49
CA GLU A 35 -7.59 -39.39 -1.28
C GLU A 35 -7.75 -38.00 -0.65
N ASP A 36 -8.02 -37.95 0.66
CA ASP A 36 -8.13 -36.69 1.41
C ASP A 36 -6.86 -35.85 1.33
N ARG A 37 -5.70 -36.50 1.37
CA ARG A 37 -4.41 -35.84 1.26
C ARG A 37 -4.24 -35.23 -0.12
N ILE A 38 -4.52 -35.98 -1.18
CA ILE A 38 -4.44 -35.51 -2.58
C ILE A 38 -5.36 -34.30 -2.77
N LEU A 39 -6.62 -34.39 -2.35
CA LEU A 39 -7.58 -33.28 -2.46
C LEU A 39 -7.13 -32.03 -1.70
N ARG A 40 -6.48 -32.18 -0.55
CA ARG A 40 -5.93 -31.05 0.21
C ARG A 40 -4.73 -30.42 -0.48
N GLU A 41 -3.86 -31.22 -1.08
CA GLU A 41 -2.70 -30.75 -1.84
C GLU A 41 -3.14 -29.98 -3.09
N GLU A 42 -4.11 -30.50 -3.84
CA GLU A 42 -4.70 -29.84 -5.00
C GLU A 42 -5.34 -28.48 -4.63
N LYS A 43 -6.20 -28.46 -3.60
CA LYS A 43 -6.82 -27.21 -3.11
C LYS A 43 -5.79 -26.18 -2.67
N LYS A 44 -4.68 -26.62 -2.05
CA LYS A 44 -3.59 -25.72 -1.66
C LYS A 44 -2.89 -25.15 -2.89
N ALA A 45 -2.57 -25.99 -3.88
CA ALA A 45 -1.91 -25.58 -5.10
C ALA A 45 -2.77 -24.58 -5.90
N GLU A 46 -4.06 -24.84 -6.06
CA GLU A 46 -5.00 -23.92 -6.72
C GLU A 46 -5.09 -22.58 -5.99
N LYS A 47 -5.20 -22.61 -4.66
CA LYS A 47 -5.24 -21.38 -3.86
C LYS A 47 -3.96 -20.57 -3.99
N GLN A 48 -2.80 -21.23 -4.04
CA GLN A 48 -1.51 -20.57 -4.25
C GLN A 48 -1.46 -19.91 -5.63
N ARG A 49 -1.85 -20.62 -6.69
CA ARG A 49 -1.93 -20.07 -8.06
C ARG A 49 -2.81 -18.82 -8.11
N LEU A 50 -4.00 -18.88 -7.54
CA LEU A 50 -4.93 -17.74 -7.51
C LEU A 50 -4.36 -16.54 -6.72
N GLN A 51 -3.63 -16.79 -5.63
CA GLN A 51 -2.98 -15.72 -4.87
C GLN A 51 -1.85 -15.08 -5.66
N GLU A 52 -1.04 -15.86 -6.37
CA GLU A 52 0.03 -15.35 -7.22
C GLU A 52 -0.53 -14.50 -8.36
N GLU A 53 -1.58 -14.96 -9.05
CA GLU A 53 -2.26 -14.17 -10.09
C GLU A 53 -2.82 -12.86 -9.53
N ARG A 54 -3.48 -12.89 -8.37
CA ARG A 54 -3.95 -11.67 -7.69
C ARG A 54 -2.80 -10.73 -7.31
N ARG A 55 -1.66 -11.27 -6.92
CA ARG A 55 -0.47 -10.47 -6.61
C ARG A 55 0.09 -9.81 -7.88
N ARG A 56 0.19 -10.55 -8.97
CA ARG A 56 0.66 -10.04 -10.28
C ARG A 56 -0.25 -8.94 -10.81
N THR A 57 -1.57 -9.16 -10.81
CA THR A 57 -2.55 -8.17 -11.27
C THR A 57 -2.50 -6.88 -10.42
N ARG A 58 -2.37 -7.00 -9.09
CA ARG A 58 -2.20 -5.83 -8.21
C ARG A 58 -0.90 -5.07 -8.45
N ALA A 59 0.20 -5.79 -8.70
CA ALA A 59 1.48 -5.16 -9.01
C ALA A 59 1.39 -4.36 -10.31
N ALA A 60 0.87 -4.97 -11.38
CA ALA A 60 0.66 -4.31 -12.66
C ALA A 60 -0.27 -3.08 -12.54
N ALA A 61 -1.38 -3.21 -11.80
CA ALA A 61 -2.28 -2.08 -11.56
C ALA A 61 -1.61 -0.93 -10.79
N LYS A 62 -0.70 -1.25 -9.86
CA LYS A 62 0.06 -0.24 -9.12
C LYS A 62 1.07 0.48 -10.03
N GLU A 63 1.78 -0.26 -10.87
CA GLU A 63 2.72 0.31 -11.85
C GLU A 63 2.01 1.25 -12.82
N LEU A 64 0.90 0.79 -13.41
CA LEU A 64 0.09 1.61 -14.30
C LEU A 64 -0.40 2.89 -13.61
N ARG A 65 -0.88 2.79 -12.36
CA ARG A 65 -1.29 3.96 -11.58
C ARG A 65 -0.14 4.94 -11.34
N LEU A 66 1.07 4.44 -11.09
CA LEU A 66 2.25 5.28 -10.91
C LEU A 66 2.65 6.00 -12.21
N GLN A 67 2.62 5.29 -13.34
CA GLN A 67 2.89 5.86 -14.66
C GLN A 67 1.87 6.98 -14.98
N GLN A 68 0.58 6.70 -14.85
CA GLN A 68 -0.46 7.71 -15.06
C GLN A 68 -0.33 8.92 -14.13
N ALA A 69 0.08 8.70 -12.87
CA ALA A 69 0.30 9.80 -11.94
C ALA A 69 1.53 10.64 -12.33
N ALA A 70 2.58 10.01 -12.84
CA ALA A 70 3.77 10.70 -13.34
C ALA A 70 3.47 11.51 -14.59
N GLU A 71 2.77 10.93 -15.57
CA GLU A 71 2.31 11.61 -16.80
C GLU A 71 1.45 12.83 -16.47
N LYS A 72 0.45 12.67 -15.58
CA LYS A 72 -0.38 13.80 -15.14
C LYS A 72 0.41 14.89 -14.43
N ARG A 73 1.49 14.56 -13.73
CA ARG A 73 2.38 15.55 -13.12
C ARG A 73 3.18 16.29 -14.18
N HIS A 74 3.70 15.57 -15.18
CA HIS A 74 4.43 16.16 -16.30
C HIS A 74 3.54 17.14 -17.08
N GLN A 75 2.34 16.69 -17.48
CA GLN A 75 1.37 17.53 -18.19
C GLN A 75 1.03 18.79 -17.39
N LYS A 76 0.81 18.68 -16.07
CA LYS A 76 0.57 19.85 -15.22
C LYS A 76 1.76 20.80 -15.19
N GLN A 77 2.99 20.30 -15.20
CA GLN A 77 4.17 21.15 -15.24
C GLN A 77 4.28 21.88 -16.58
N GLU A 78 4.05 21.18 -17.69
CA GLU A 78 4.01 21.76 -19.04
C GLU A 78 2.92 22.83 -19.17
N ASP A 79 1.71 22.57 -18.66
CA ASP A 79 0.62 23.54 -18.65
C ASP A 79 0.99 24.79 -17.84
N LEU A 80 1.64 24.61 -16.70
CA LEU A 80 2.06 25.72 -15.84
C LEU A 80 3.16 26.55 -16.50
N THR A 81 4.15 25.92 -17.14
CA THR A 81 5.21 26.64 -17.86
C THR A 81 4.62 27.37 -19.07
N ALA A 82 3.77 26.73 -19.87
CA ALA A 82 3.09 27.35 -20.99
C ALA A 82 2.22 28.54 -20.58
N ARG A 83 1.51 28.45 -19.44
CA ARG A 83 0.74 29.59 -18.91
C ARG A 83 1.64 30.74 -18.50
N LYS A 84 2.77 30.45 -17.82
CA LYS A 84 3.73 31.48 -17.39
C LYS A 84 4.39 32.18 -18.58
N THR A 85 4.84 31.43 -19.59
CA THR A 85 5.43 32.01 -20.80
C THR A 85 4.43 32.87 -21.56
N ASN A 86 3.19 32.41 -21.72
CA ASN A 86 2.12 33.19 -22.34
C ASN A 86 1.83 34.49 -21.57
N GLN A 87 1.80 34.45 -20.23
CA GLN A 87 1.64 35.66 -19.41
C GLN A 87 2.81 36.63 -19.57
N GLN A 88 4.05 36.12 -19.59
CA GLN A 88 5.24 36.95 -19.82
C GLN A 88 5.18 37.65 -21.18
N LEU A 89 4.89 36.91 -22.25
CA LEU A 89 4.72 37.47 -23.60
C LEU A 89 3.62 38.55 -23.64
N GLN A 90 2.47 38.31 -23.00
CA GLN A 90 1.42 39.33 -22.93
C GLN A 90 1.86 40.59 -22.18
N ASN A 91 2.60 40.44 -21.08
CA ASN A 91 3.11 41.57 -20.31
C ASN A 91 4.18 42.36 -21.10
N GLU A 92 5.06 41.67 -21.82
CA GLU A 92 6.05 42.29 -22.73
C GLU A 92 5.37 43.05 -23.86
N LEU A 93 4.34 42.47 -24.50
CA LEU A 93 3.55 43.15 -25.53
C LEU A 93 2.81 44.39 -24.97
N LYS A 94 2.32 44.34 -23.73
CA LYS A 94 1.69 45.50 -23.08
C LYS A 94 2.72 46.59 -22.76
N SER A 95 3.83 46.24 -22.13
CA SER A 95 4.89 47.19 -21.75
C SER A 95 5.53 47.86 -22.96
N THR A 96 5.78 47.14 -24.07
CA THR A 96 6.29 47.71 -25.32
C THR A 96 5.28 48.63 -26.03
N ARG A 97 3.97 48.43 -25.83
CA ARG A 97 2.92 49.35 -26.30
C ARG A 97 2.85 50.60 -25.42
N GLU A 98 3.03 50.47 -24.11
CA GLU A 98 3.01 51.60 -23.17
C GLU A 98 4.28 52.45 -23.25
N SER A 99 5.45 51.84 -23.44
CA SER A 99 6.72 52.57 -23.59
C SER A 99 6.70 53.47 -24.83
N ARG A 100 6.16 52.99 -25.96
CA ARG A 100 5.95 53.82 -27.17
C ARG A 100 5.03 55.03 -26.92
N LYS A 101 4.10 54.95 -25.97
CA LYS A 101 3.23 56.07 -25.60
C LYS A 101 3.91 57.08 -24.67
N LYS A 102 4.95 56.67 -23.92
CA LYS A 102 5.66 57.51 -22.93
C LYS A 102 6.89 58.24 -23.49
N VAL A 103 7.32 57.98 -24.74
CA VAL A 103 8.50 58.64 -25.35
C VAL A 103 8.31 60.16 -25.58
N ILE A 104 7.13 60.72 -25.32
CA ILE A 104 6.91 62.17 -25.31
C ILE A 104 6.91 62.67 -23.85
N LYS A 105 8.10 62.87 -23.27
CA LYS A 105 8.49 63.92 -22.29
C LYS A 105 9.79 63.54 -21.56
N PRO A 106 10.81 64.42 -21.53
CA PRO A 106 11.99 64.22 -20.70
C PRO A 106 11.74 64.78 -19.30
N THR A 107 12.00 63.99 -18.26
CA THR A 107 12.07 64.52 -16.89
C THR A 107 13.18 63.84 -16.11
N VAL A 108 14.02 64.67 -15.51
CA VAL A 108 15.29 64.38 -14.82
C VAL A 108 15.04 63.69 -13.47
N GLU A 109 15.96 62.77 -13.13
CA GLU A 109 15.97 61.91 -11.96
C GLU A 109 16.26 62.64 -10.64
N THR A 110 15.75 62.09 -9.52
CA THR A 110 16.53 62.02 -8.27
C THR A 110 16.00 60.91 -7.35
N GLN A 111 16.82 59.88 -7.14
CA GLN A 111 16.65 58.80 -6.16
C GLN A 111 17.15 59.24 -4.78
N LYS A 112 16.56 58.71 -3.68
CA LYS A 112 17.30 58.31 -2.47
C LYS A 112 16.63 57.12 -1.77
N ASP A 113 17.40 56.05 -1.66
CA ASP A 113 17.21 54.86 -0.83
C ASP A 113 17.32 55.18 0.67
N THR A 114 16.76 54.31 1.53
CA THR A 114 17.50 53.76 2.69
C THR A 114 16.80 52.54 3.29
N VAL A 115 17.64 51.54 3.57
CA VAL A 115 17.38 50.18 4.07
C VAL A 115 17.50 50.17 5.61
N ASP A 116 17.23 49.00 6.21
CA ASP A 116 17.74 48.48 7.49
C ASP A 116 16.71 48.39 8.63
N ASN A 117 16.72 47.43 9.54
CA ASN A 117 17.36 46.12 9.75
C ASN A 117 16.86 45.69 11.16
N SER A 118 16.65 44.40 11.43
CA SER A 118 17.00 43.73 12.69
C SER A 118 16.19 42.46 12.98
N THR A 119 16.86 41.33 12.76
CA THR A 119 16.72 40.03 13.47
C THR A 119 17.19 40.24 14.93
N VAL A 120 16.71 39.64 16.03
CA VAL A 120 16.60 38.25 16.58
C VAL A 120 15.93 38.43 18.01
N PRO A 121 15.68 37.43 18.90
CA PRO A 121 15.80 35.97 18.81
C PRO A 121 14.59 35.14 19.30
N GLU A 122 14.72 33.88 18.94
CA GLU A 122 14.03 32.64 19.29
C GLU A 122 13.80 32.41 20.80
N VAL A 123 12.55 32.09 21.17
CA VAL A 123 12.17 31.47 22.44
C VAL A 123 11.47 30.15 22.13
N VAL A 124 12.17 29.03 22.32
CA VAL A 124 11.59 27.70 22.17
C VAL A 124 10.80 27.37 23.44
N VAL A 125 9.52 27.73 23.45
CA VAL A 125 8.54 27.15 24.38
C VAL A 125 8.05 25.84 23.77
N ALA A 126 8.16 24.75 24.53
CA ALA A 126 7.67 23.44 24.12
C ALA A 126 6.19 23.54 23.70
N SER A 127 5.91 23.29 22.42
CA SER A 127 4.57 23.44 21.85
C SER A 127 3.64 22.33 22.32
N GLU A 128 2.44 22.72 22.77
CA GLU A 128 1.34 21.78 22.98
C GLU A 128 1.05 20.97 21.69
N PRO A 129 0.64 19.69 21.80
CA PRO A 129 0.32 18.87 20.64
C PRO A 129 -0.88 19.44 19.87
N SER A 130 -0.58 20.21 18.82
CA SER A 130 -1.56 20.82 17.93
C SER A 130 -1.95 19.88 16.79
N SER A 131 -3.25 19.70 16.58
CA SER A 131 -3.79 18.94 15.45
C SER A 131 -3.52 19.68 14.14
N ARG A 132 -3.00 18.96 13.13
CA ARG A 132 -2.77 19.50 11.76
C ARG A 132 -4.03 20.10 11.09
N ARG A 133 -5.23 19.91 11.66
CA ARG A 133 -6.50 20.43 11.14
C ARG A 133 -7.22 21.39 12.10
N GLY A 134 -6.53 21.92 13.11
CA GLY A 134 -7.10 22.91 14.05
C GLY A 134 -8.23 22.36 14.94
N ARG A 135 -8.32 21.02 15.10
CA ARG A 135 -9.29 20.41 16.01
C ARG A 135 -8.68 20.26 17.40
N GLN A 136 -9.38 20.77 18.41
CA GLN A 136 -8.99 20.58 19.81
C GLN A 136 -9.10 19.10 20.18
N ILE A 137 -7.99 18.51 20.61
CA ILE A 137 -7.93 17.10 21.04
C ILE A 137 -8.38 17.05 22.50
N LYS A 138 -9.59 16.51 22.75
CA LYS A 138 -10.05 16.24 24.11
C LYS A 138 -9.47 14.90 24.58
N LEU A 139 -8.53 14.95 25.53
CA LEU A 139 -8.00 13.75 26.17
C LEU A 139 -9.07 13.09 27.06
N PRO A 140 -9.18 11.73 27.04
CA PRO A 140 -10.00 10.98 27.97
C PRO A 140 -9.63 11.24 29.44
N GLU A 141 -10.60 11.14 30.36
CA GLU A 141 -10.42 11.47 31.79
C GLU A 141 -9.31 10.66 32.48
N ARG A 142 -9.14 9.40 32.10
CA ARG A 142 -8.05 8.54 32.61
C ARG A 142 -6.63 9.06 32.36
N TYR A 143 -6.47 10.06 31.48
CA TYR A 143 -5.19 10.71 31.18
C TYR A 143 -5.15 12.19 31.60
N ARG A 144 -6.16 12.67 32.32
CA ARG A 144 -6.17 13.99 32.94
C ARG A 144 -5.66 13.81 34.37
N THR A 145 -4.37 14.03 34.58
CA THR A 145 -3.77 14.16 35.92
C THR A 145 -3.98 15.56 36.46
#